data_AF-A0A7Y3U2K1-F1
#
_entry.id   AF-A0A7Y3U2K1-F1
#
_cell.length_a   1.000
_cell.length_b   1.000
_cell.length_c   1.000
_cell.angle_alpha   90.00
_cell.angle_beta   90.00
_cell.angle_gamma   90.00
#
_symmetry.space_group_name_H-M   'P 1'
#
loop_
_entity.id
_entity.type
_entity.pdbx_description
1 polymer ?
#
loop_
_entity_poly.entity_id
_entity_poly.type
_entity_poly.pdbx_seq_one_letter_code
_entity_poly.pdbx_strand_id
1 'polypeptide(L)'
;MSDNTITEKDDRVCPNTNCQYDNHVKGANFCILCGTLLYHRCENCLDVNPRYARFCYYCGSSLSEVKPSVQYEADFGENFGTQQRR
;
A
#
# COMPACT_ATOMS: atom_id res chain seq x y z
N MET A 1 -2.00 -16.42 36.62
CA MET A 1 -1.34 -15.44 35.73
C MET A 1 -2.17 -15.41 34.48
N SER A 2 -3.08 -14.44 34.38
CA SER A 2 -3.95 -14.31 33.22
C SER A 2 -3.12 -13.67 32.12
N ASP A 3 -2.66 -14.46 31.16
CA ASP A 3 -2.13 -13.96 29.89
C ASP A 3 -3.27 -13.24 29.18
N ASN A 4 -3.44 -11.96 29.50
CA ASN A 4 -4.23 -11.06 28.71
C ASN A 4 -3.46 -10.87 27.40
N THR A 5 -3.75 -11.75 26.43
CA THR A 5 -3.39 -11.55 25.02
C THR A 5 -4.22 -10.37 24.52
N ILE A 6 -3.88 -9.16 24.96
CA ILE A 6 -4.28 -7.96 24.27
C ILE A 6 -3.58 -8.09 22.93
N THR A 7 -4.31 -8.54 21.91
CA THR A 7 -3.90 -8.39 20.53
C THR A 7 -3.78 -6.89 20.32
N GLU A 8 -2.59 -6.35 20.59
CA GLU A 8 -2.34 -4.94 20.41
C GLU A 8 -2.73 -4.61 18.98
N LYS A 9 -3.66 -3.66 18.83
CA LYS A 9 -4.17 -3.26 17.53
C LYS A 9 -3.20 -2.25 16.95
N ASP A 10 -3.02 -2.33 15.65
CA ASP A 10 -2.33 -1.34 14.85
C ASP A 10 -3.39 -0.41 14.23
N ASP A 11 -3.40 0.85 14.68
CA ASP A 11 -4.39 1.86 14.30
C ASP A 11 -4.21 2.40 12.87
N ARG A 12 -3.28 1.84 12.11
CA ARG A 12 -3.07 2.20 10.71
C ARG A 12 -4.24 1.73 9.85
N VAL A 13 -4.86 2.67 9.13
CA VAL A 13 -5.83 2.36 8.08
C VAL A 13 -5.12 1.76 6.87
N CYS A 14 -5.74 0.74 6.28
CA CYS A 14 -5.26 0.06 5.11
C CYS A 14 -5.12 1.07 3.96
N PRO A 15 -3.93 1.17 3.34
CA PRO A 15 -3.66 2.18 2.31
C PRO A 15 -4.40 1.97 0.99
N ASN A 16 -4.96 0.78 0.78
CA ASN A 16 -5.84 0.50 -0.35
C ASN A 16 -7.20 1.18 -0.11
N THR A 17 -7.52 2.19 -0.93
CA THR A 17 -8.76 2.97 -0.87
C THR A 17 -10.01 2.14 -1.09
N ASN A 18 -9.91 0.96 -1.72
CA ASN A 18 -11.04 0.04 -1.87
C ASN A 18 -11.27 -0.85 -0.64
N CYS A 19 -10.30 -0.91 0.28
CA CYS A 19 -10.37 -1.76 1.48
C CYS A 19 -10.67 -0.92 2.74
N GLN A 20 -9.84 0.10 3.02
CA GLN A 20 -9.98 1.00 4.18
C GLN A 20 -10.07 0.30 5.56
N TYR A 21 -9.72 -0.99 5.65
CA TYR A 21 -9.69 -1.72 6.91
C TYR A 21 -8.71 -1.11 7.91
N ASP A 22 -9.10 -0.94 9.16
CA ASP A 22 -8.34 -0.20 10.17
C ASP A 22 -7.99 -1.05 11.41
N ASN A 23 -8.33 -2.34 11.40
CA ASN A 23 -8.20 -3.24 12.55
C ASN A 23 -7.11 -4.28 12.35
N HIS A 24 -5.88 -3.81 12.16
CA HIS A 24 -4.74 -4.69 11.96
C HIS A 24 -4.18 -5.20 13.28
N VAL A 25 -3.67 -6.43 13.29
CA VAL A 25 -2.88 -6.95 14.41
C VAL A 25 -1.54 -6.24 14.41
N LYS A 26 -1.03 -5.84 15.59
CA LYS A 26 0.31 -5.24 15.71
C LYS A 26 1.37 -6.14 15.08
N GLY A 27 2.19 -5.54 14.22
CA GLY A 27 3.22 -6.25 13.48
C GLY A 27 2.74 -6.95 12.21
N ALA A 28 1.48 -6.81 11.81
CA ALA A 28 1.00 -7.31 10.53
C ALA A 28 1.76 -6.65 9.36
N ASN A 29 2.21 -7.48 8.43
CA ASN A 29 2.90 -7.02 7.23
C ASN A 29 1.92 -6.63 6.13
N PHE A 30 0.83 -7.36 6.04
CA PHE A 30 -0.18 -7.24 5.01
C PHE A 30 -1.56 -7.04 5.64
N CYS A 31 -2.43 -6.29 4.97
CA CYS A 31 -3.83 -6.22 5.32
C CYS A 31 -4.48 -7.60 5.14
N ILE A 32 -5.15 -8.11 6.18
CA ILE A 32 -5.78 -9.44 6.15
C ILE A 32 -6.91 -9.56 5.11
N LEU A 33 -7.56 -8.44 4.77
CA LEU A 33 -8.67 -8.45 3.81
C LEU A 33 -8.23 -8.35 2.35
N CYS A 34 -7.17 -7.57 2.06
CA CYS A 34 -6.81 -7.24 0.67
C CYS A 34 -5.35 -7.53 0.30
N GLY A 35 -4.53 -8.04 1.22
CA GLY A 35 -3.12 -8.35 0.97
C GLY A 35 -2.21 -7.15 0.74
N THR A 36 -2.71 -5.91 0.87
CA THR A 36 -1.89 -4.71 0.66
C THR A 36 -0.85 -4.57 1.76
N LEU A 37 0.40 -4.28 1.38
CA LEU A 37 1.51 -4.10 2.30
C LEU A 37 1.32 -2.84 3.16
N LEU A 38 1.48 -2.96 4.48
CA LEU A 38 1.20 -1.89 5.46
C LEU A 38 2.43 -1.02 5.80
N TYR A 39 3.62 -1.42 5.36
CA TYR A 39 4.89 -0.71 5.62
C TYR A 39 5.82 -0.77 4.41
N HIS A 40 6.90 0.02 4.43
CA HIS A 40 8.01 -0.08 3.47
C HIS A 40 9.23 -0.70 4.13
N ARG A 41 9.87 -1.67 3.49
CA ARG A 41 11.20 -2.13 3.91
C ARG A 41 12.26 -1.36 3.16
N CYS A 42 13.28 -0.94 3.88
CA CYS A 42 14.46 -0.34 3.26
C CYS A 42 15.26 -1.42 2.53
N GLU A 43 15.60 -1.21 1.26
CA GLU A 43 16.43 -2.16 0.51
C GLU A 43 17.88 -2.21 1.01
N ASN A 44 18.37 -1.11 1.62
CA ASN A 44 19.76 -1.00 2.07
C ASN A 44 20.02 -1.60 3.45
N CYS A 45 19.08 -1.48 4.40
CA CYS A 45 19.26 -1.96 5.79
C CYS A 45 18.16 -2.90 6.26
N LEU A 46 17.15 -3.17 5.42
CA LEU A 46 16.01 -4.07 5.70
C LEU A 46 15.09 -3.63 6.84
N ASP A 47 15.33 -2.47 7.44
CA ASP A 47 14.43 -1.93 8.47
C ASP A 47 13.04 -1.63 7.92
N VAL A 48 12.05 -1.81 8.80
CA VAL A 48 10.64 -1.56 8.54
C VAL A 48 10.33 -0.10 8.82
N ASN A 49 9.86 0.60 7.78
CA ASN A 49 9.56 2.01 7.81
C ASN A 49 8.06 2.25 7.58
N PRO A 50 7.49 3.31 8.19
CA PRO A 50 6.11 3.71 7.91
C PRO A 50 5.89 3.98 6.42
N ARG A 51 4.66 3.78 5.93
CA ARG A 51 4.34 4.00 4.50
C ARG A 51 4.60 5.45 4.05
N TYR A 52 4.44 6.42 4.94
CA TYR A 52 4.66 7.84 4.64
C TYR A 52 6.15 8.24 4.66
N ALA A 53 7.06 7.33 5.05
CA ALA A 53 8.48 7.63 5.14
C ALA A 53 9.09 7.74 3.74
N ARG A 54 9.67 8.91 3.42
CA ARG A 54 10.43 9.15 2.18
C ARG A 54 11.88 8.68 2.28
N PHE A 55 12.38 8.56 3.52
CA PHE A 55 13.73 8.13 3.84
C PHE A 55 13.65 7.10 4.97
N CYS A 56 14.58 6.17 4.97
CA CYS A 56 14.71 5.22 6.05
C CYS A 56 15.17 5.93 7.32
N TYR A 57 14.43 5.77 8.43
CA TYR A 57 14.77 6.43 9.70
C TYR A 57 16.10 5.93 10.28
N TYR A 58 16.52 4.72 9.92
CA TYR A 58 17.73 4.10 10.44
C TYR A 58 18.97 4.45 9.60
N CYS A 59 18.95 4.17 8.29
CA CYS A 59 20.11 4.35 7.43
C CYS A 59 20.08 5.59 6.52
N GLY A 60 18.99 6.37 6.53
CA GLY A 60 18.85 7.58 5.71
C GLY A 60 18.64 7.35 4.21
N SER A 61 18.62 6.10 3.76
CA SER A 61 18.42 5.77 2.34
C SER A 61 17.03 6.17 1.86
N SER A 62 16.91 6.67 0.62
CA SER A 62 15.61 6.99 0.03
C SER A 62 14.77 5.72 -0.10
N LEU A 63 13.55 5.77 0.42
CA LEU A 63 12.54 4.74 0.22
C LEU A 63 11.77 5.18 -1.03
N SER A 64 12.08 4.55 -2.16
CA SER A 64 11.48 4.86 -3.48
C SER A 64 9.97 5.06 -3.35
N GLU A 65 9.44 6.12 -4.00
CA GLU A 65 8.01 6.39 -4.05
C GLU A 65 7.29 5.16 -4.54
N VAL A 66 6.59 4.46 -3.62
CA VAL A 66 5.67 3.41 -4.03
C VAL A 66 4.54 4.10 -4.74
N LYS A 67 4.67 4.17 -6.07
CA LYS A 67 3.57 4.50 -6.97
C LYS A 67 2.39 3.66 -6.48
N PRO A 68 1.28 4.27 -6.04
CA PRO A 68 0.09 3.51 -5.73
C PRO A 68 -0.19 2.67 -6.97
N SER A 69 -0.30 1.36 -6.79
CA SER A 69 -0.57 0.40 -7.86
C SER A 69 -1.99 0.65 -8.38
N VAL A 70 -2.12 1.67 -9.22
CA VAL A 70 -3.30 1.97 -10.01
C VAL A 70 -2.79 2.32 -11.40
N GLN A 71 -2.16 1.33 -12.06
CA GLN A 71 -2.19 1.27 -13.52
C GLN A 71 -3.33 0.32 -13.87
N TYR A 72 -4.56 0.84 -13.91
CA TYR A 72 -5.51 0.26 -14.84
C TYR A 72 -5.05 0.74 -16.22
N GLU A 73 -4.66 -0.21 -17.06
CA GLU A 73 -4.35 0.02 -18.46
C GLU A 73 -5.59 0.65 -19.10
N ALA A 74 -5.45 1.89 -19.55
CA ALA A 74 -6.38 2.48 -20.49
C ALA A 74 -5.89 2.10 -21.90
N ASP A 75 -6.46 1.04 -22.48
CA ASP A 75 -6.60 0.80 -23.92
C ASP A 75 -7.42 -0.48 -24.11
N PHE A 76 -8.48 -0.57 -24.93
CA PHE A 76 -8.52 -0.29 -26.37
C PHE A 76 -9.94 0.07 -26.85
N GLY A 77 -10.02 1.03 -27.77
CA GLY A 77 -11.19 1.17 -28.64
C GLY A 77 -11.34 2.47 -29.43
N GLU A 78 -10.27 2.97 -30.07
CA GLU A 78 -10.42 3.96 -31.15
C GLU A 78 -11.33 3.39 -32.26
N ASN A 79 -12.39 4.12 -32.61
CA ASN A 79 -13.13 3.89 -33.85
C ASN A 79 -13.09 5.19 -34.68
N PHE A 80 -12.04 5.32 -35.49
CA PHE A 80 -12.04 6.25 -36.63
C PHE A 80 -13.02 5.72 -37.68
N GLY A 81 -14.19 6.35 -37.76
CA GLY A 81 -15.17 6.14 -38.82
C GLY A 81 -15.49 7.47 -39.50
N THR A 82 -14.64 7.91 -40.42
CA THR A 82 -14.99 8.92 -41.41
C THR A 82 -16.20 8.45 -42.23
N GLN A 83 -17.32 9.16 -42.18
CA GLN A 83 -18.23 9.23 -43.32
C GLN A 83 -19.04 10.53 -43.33
N GLN A 84 -18.58 11.45 -44.19
CA GLN A 84 -19.41 12.42 -44.89
C GLN A 84 -20.69 11.74 -45.40
N ARG A 85 -21.86 12.29 -45.10
CA ARG A 85 -22.99 12.33 -46.04
C ARG A 85 -23.81 13.60 -45.81
N ARG A 86 -23.75 14.45 -46.84
CA ARG A 86 -24.71 15.45 -47.35
C ARG A 86 -25.61 16.20 -46.38
#